data_AF-A0A075INV9-F1
#
_entry.id   AF-A0A075INV9-F1
#
_cell.length_a   1.000
_cell.length_b   1.000
_cell.length_c   1.000
_cell.angle_alpha   90.00
_cell.angle_beta   90.00
_cell.angle_gamma   90.00
#
_symmetry.space_group_name_H-M   'P 1'
#
loop_
_entity.id
_entity.type
_entity.pdbx_description
1 polymer ?
#
loop_
_entity_poly.entity_id
_entity_poly.type
_entity_poly.pdbx_seq_one_letter_code
_entity_poly.pdbx_strand_id
1 'polypeptide(L)'
;MKCCFQDLNNSYLEEEGIQLQISHQLHNKSLSHFVSVIVALEKLKKISVPCSLPLQGDDLMNVFHCIFEEEPIILEKCDDNAFVHDAPPRSLDCKFQDINQKSLVLYNSYELRALHLNGTSVNQQAVFRMTFVQEDEDITKIPVALCIKEKNLYLSCVMKDGKPTLQLEMLDPKVYPKKRMEKRFVFNKTEIKKKVEFESSQFPNWYIST
;
A
#
# COMPACT_ATOMS: atom_id res chain seq x y z
N MET A 1 54.06 28.08 -9.61
CA MET A 1 54.37 28.27 -8.19
C MET A 1 53.75 27.09 -7.44
N LYS A 2 54.56 26.41 -6.65
CA LYS A 2 54.21 25.20 -5.87
C LYS A 2 53.80 25.63 -4.45
N CYS A 3 53.05 24.76 -3.77
CA CYS A 3 52.84 24.69 -2.31
C CYS A 3 51.76 25.64 -1.74
N CYS A 4 50.92 25.26 -0.75
CA CYS A 4 50.98 24.19 0.25
C CYS A 4 49.57 23.75 0.68
N PHE A 5 49.45 22.47 1.06
CA PHE A 5 48.41 21.95 1.96
C PHE A 5 48.72 22.37 3.39
N GLN A 6 47.68 22.67 4.17
CA GLN A 6 47.70 22.47 5.62
C GLN A 6 46.38 21.82 6.03
N ASP A 7 46.48 20.55 6.40
CA ASP A 7 45.52 19.88 7.27
C ASP A 7 45.61 20.53 8.66
N LEU A 8 44.46 20.88 9.24
CA LEU A 8 44.32 20.92 10.69
C LEU A 8 43.23 19.93 11.10
N ASN A 9 43.70 18.96 11.88
CA ASN A 9 42.95 17.88 12.51
C ASN A 9 41.68 18.32 13.24
N ASN A 10 40.71 17.40 13.18
CA ASN A 10 39.78 17.01 14.23
C ASN A 10 39.86 17.80 15.53
N SER A 11 38.73 18.39 15.93
CA SER A 11 38.36 18.38 17.33
C SER A 11 36.85 18.62 17.56
N TYR A 12 36.29 17.71 18.36
CA TYR A 12 35.08 17.81 19.18
C TYR A 12 33.70 17.52 18.57
N LEU A 13 33.17 16.41 19.12
CA LEU A 13 31.81 15.94 19.31
C LEU A 13 30.68 17.00 19.32
N GLU A 14 29.50 16.51 18.92
CA GLU A 14 28.13 17.03 19.11
C GLU A 14 27.57 17.97 18.04
N GLU A 15 27.01 17.37 16.98
CA GLU A 15 25.58 17.48 16.66
C GLU A 15 25.26 16.46 15.55
N GLU A 16 24.24 15.59 15.76
CA GLU A 16 23.67 14.73 14.70
C GLU A 16 22.95 15.60 13.65
N GLY A 17 23.71 16.32 12.85
CA GLY A 17 23.24 17.07 11.69
C GLY A 17 23.59 16.33 10.39
N ILE A 18 22.72 16.43 9.39
CA ILE A 18 23.00 15.93 8.04
C ILE A 18 24.22 16.69 7.49
N GLN A 19 25.36 16.01 7.42
CA GLN A 19 26.58 16.60 6.87
C GLN A 19 26.58 16.44 5.35
N LEU A 20 26.23 17.51 4.64
CA LEU A 20 26.28 17.57 3.17
C LEU A 20 27.72 17.67 2.70
N GLN A 21 28.28 16.54 2.25
CA GLN A 21 29.58 16.49 1.61
C GLN A 21 29.43 16.78 0.11
N ILE A 22 29.89 17.95 -0.33
CA ILE A 22 29.89 18.33 -1.74
C ILE A 22 31.06 17.61 -2.43
N SER A 23 30.76 16.63 -3.27
CA SER A 23 31.76 15.95 -4.09
C SER A 23 32.19 16.87 -5.24
N HIS A 24 33.48 17.23 -5.26
CA HIS A 24 34.10 18.06 -6.31
C HIS A 24 34.36 17.28 -7.61
N GLN A 25 33.47 16.37 -8.01
CA GLN A 25 33.46 15.88 -9.38
C GLN A 25 32.69 16.89 -10.23
N LEU A 26 33.43 17.84 -10.79
CA LEU A 26 32.94 18.72 -11.85
C LEU A 26 32.68 17.87 -13.10
N HIS A 27 31.57 17.14 -13.10
CA HIS A 27 30.97 16.62 -14.31
C HIS A 27 30.67 17.84 -15.20
N ASN A 28 31.11 17.78 -16.45
CA ASN A 28 30.88 18.79 -17.49
C ASN A 28 29.37 18.97 -17.72
N LYS A 29 28.69 19.68 -16.82
CA LYS A 29 27.34 20.19 -17.03
C LYS A 29 27.52 21.45 -17.86
N SER A 30 27.05 21.40 -19.11
CA SER A 30 27.11 22.53 -20.04
C SER A 30 26.57 23.81 -19.39
N LEU A 31 27.06 24.98 -19.85
CA LEU A 31 26.61 26.32 -19.44
C LEU A 31 25.09 26.44 -19.28
N SER A 32 24.30 25.67 -20.06
CA SER A 32 22.86 25.59 -19.94
C SER A 32 22.36 25.21 -18.54
N HIS A 33 22.98 24.26 -17.85
CA HIS A 33 22.56 23.88 -16.49
C HIS A 33 22.82 25.02 -15.49
N PHE A 34 23.96 25.70 -15.63
CA PHE A 34 24.28 26.84 -14.78
C PHE A 34 23.29 27.99 -15.04
N VAL A 35 22.99 28.28 -16.31
CA VAL A 35 21.99 29.28 -16.70
C VAL A 35 20.60 28.93 -16.17
N SER A 36 20.17 27.67 -16.25
CA SER A 36 18.88 27.23 -15.69
C SER A 36 18.79 27.43 -14.17
N VAL A 37 19.88 27.15 -13.43
CA VAL A 37 19.94 27.40 -11.99
C VAL A 37 19.91 28.89 -11.67
N ILE A 38 20.65 29.72 -12.43
CA ILE A 38 20.64 31.18 -12.25
C ILE A 38 19.25 31.76 -12.56
N VAL A 39 18.60 31.32 -13.63
CA VAL A 39 17.25 31.75 -13.99
C VAL A 39 16.22 31.32 -12.93
N ALA A 40 16.31 30.09 -12.42
CA ALA A 40 15.45 29.62 -11.34
C ALA A 40 15.64 30.45 -10.05
N LEU A 41 16.89 30.74 -9.68
CA LEU A 41 17.23 31.57 -8.52
C LEU A 41 16.73 33.01 -8.69
N GLU A 42 16.86 33.57 -9.89
CA GLU A 42 16.41 34.94 -10.19
C GLU A 42 14.88 35.04 -10.20
N LYS A 43 14.18 33.99 -10.68
CA LYS A 43 12.72 33.87 -10.56
C LYS A 43 12.29 33.78 -9.10
N LEU A 44 12.99 32.98 -8.28
CA LEU A 44 12.71 32.84 -6.86
C LEU A 44 12.86 34.18 -6.10
N LYS A 45 13.91 34.95 -6.39
CA LYS A 45 14.17 36.26 -5.77
C LYS A 45 13.09 37.31 -6.08
N LYS A 46 12.39 37.19 -7.21
CA LYS A 46 11.28 38.09 -7.57
C LYS A 46 10.00 37.78 -6.80
N ILE A 47 9.90 36.61 -6.21
CA ILE A 47 8.83 36.25 -5.28
C ILE A 47 9.25 36.88 -3.95
N SER A 48 8.61 37.97 -3.54
CA SER A 48 8.85 38.55 -2.22
C SER A 48 8.27 37.61 -1.16
N VAL A 49 9.02 36.58 -0.79
CA VAL A 49 8.69 35.75 0.38
C VAL A 49 9.19 36.52 1.61
N PRO A 50 8.32 36.94 2.54
CA PRO A 50 8.77 37.41 3.82
C PRO A 50 9.29 36.20 4.60
N CYS A 51 10.58 35.89 4.43
CA CYS A 51 11.23 34.82 5.17
C CYS A 51 11.45 35.25 6.62
N SER A 52 10.51 34.90 7.50
CA SER A 52 10.74 34.82 8.94
C SER A 52 10.03 33.64 9.62
N LEU A 53 9.47 32.68 8.89
CA LEU A 53 8.93 31.44 9.47
C LEU A 53 9.52 30.16 8.83
N PRO A 54 9.68 29.08 9.62
CA PRO A 54 10.26 27.83 9.14
C PRO A 54 9.34 27.18 8.10
N LEU A 55 9.91 26.88 6.93
CA LEU A 55 9.24 26.24 5.79
C LEU A 55 8.49 24.96 6.21
N GLN A 56 7.17 24.95 6.05
CA GLN A 56 6.35 23.74 6.18
C GLN A 56 6.17 23.10 4.79
N GLY A 57 5.92 21.78 4.73
CA GLY A 57 5.98 21.01 3.47
C GLY A 57 5.10 21.53 2.33
N ASP A 58 3.98 22.20 2.64
CA ASP A 58 3.08 22.79 1.65
C ASP A 58 3.66 24.04 0.98
N ASP A 59 4.56 24.77 1.65
CA ASP A 59 5.23 25.96 1.10
C ASP A 59 6.22 25.60 -0.01
N LEU A 60 6.78 24.38 0.04
CA LEU A 60 7.72 23.89 -0.97
C LEU A 60 7.03 23.62 -2.31
N MET A 61 5.79 23.12 -2.29
CA MET A 61 5.01 22.89 -3.52
C MET A 61 4.73 24.19 -4.27
N ASN A 62 4.44 25.26 -3.53
CA ASN A 62 4.25 26.59 -4.11
C ASN A 62 5.54 27.12 -4.77
N VAL A 63 6.70 26.86 -4.17
CA VAL A 63 8.01 27.21 -4.76
C VAL A 63 8.25 26.47 -6.09
N PHE A 64 7.93 25.17 -6.16
CA PHE A 64 8.09 24.41 -7.39
C PHE A 64 7.21 24.93 -8.53
N HIS A 65 5.95 25.27 -8.26
CA HIS A 65 5.05 25.89 -9.26
C HIS A 65 5.55 27.24 -9.78
N CYS A 66 6.30 28.00 -8.99
CA CYS A 66 6.83 29.29 -9.44
C CYS A 66 8.12 29.15 -10.28
N ILE A 67 8.86 28.06 -10.13
CA ILE A 67 10.12 27.83 -10.84
C ILE A 67 9.86 27.06 -12.15
N PHE A 68 9.00 26.06 -12.10
CA PHE A 68 8.73 25.12 -13.19
C PHE A 68 7.33 25.34 -13.76
N GLU A 69 7.21 25.41 -15.08
CA GLU A 69 5.92 25.27 -15.74
C GLU A 69 5.57 23.78 -15.82
N GLU A 70 4.39 23.41 -15.34
CA GLU A 70 3.95 22.02 -15.31
C GLU A 70 3.56 21.59 -16.73
N GLU A 71 4.42 20.80 -17.38
CA GLU A 71 4.05 20.18 -18.65
C GLU A 71 3.03 19.05 -18.40
N PRO A 72 1.89 19.04 -19.11
CA PRO A 72 0.91 17.98 -18.95
C PRO A 72 1.52 16.66 -19.44
N ILE A 73 1.65 15.70 -18.53
CA ILE A 73 2.03 14.34 -18.89
C ILE A 73 0.86 13.73 -19.66
N ILE A 74 0.99 13.64 -20.99
CA ILE A 74 0.04 12.90 -21.82
C ILE A 74 0.27 11.42 -21.53
N LEU A 75 -0.54 10.89 -20.63
CA LEU A 75 -0.58 9.46 -20.36
C LEU A 75 -1.28 8.78 -21.55
N GLU A 76 -0.54 8.47 -22.61
CA GLU A 76 -0.97 7.45 -23.57
C GLU A 76 -1.32 6.21 -22.76
N LYS A 77 -2.51 5.65 -22.98
CA LYS A 77 -3.07 4.50 -22.26
C LYS A 77 -1.95 3.50 -21.95
N CYS A 78 -1.40 3.60 -20.75
CA CYS A 78 -0.40 2.65 -20.32
C CYS A 78 -1.14 1.33 -20.23
N ASP A 79 -0.60 0.30 -20.88
CA ASP A 79 -0.94 -1.06 -20.49
C ASP A 79 -0.73 -1.11 -18.97
N ASP A 80 -1.81 -1.23 -18.21
CA ASP A 80 -1.82 -1.30 -16.74
C ASP A 80 -0.95 -2.45 -16.19
N ASN A 81 -0.40 -3.27 -17.09
CA ASN A 81 0.52 -4.36 -16.83
C ASN A 81 2.01 -3.94 -16.82
N ALA A 82 2.37 -2.73 -17.25
CA ALA A 82 3.76 -2.28 -17.34
C ALA A 82 4.29 -1.68 -16.01
N PHE A 83 3.41 -1.17 -15.14
CA PHE A 83 3.79 -0.68 -13.81
C PHE A 83 3.67 -1.81 -12.78
N VAL A 84 4.74 -2.61 -12.67
CA VAL A 84 4.91 -3.56 -11.58
C VAL A 84 5.25 -2.78 -10.32
N HIS A 85 4.24 -2.43 -9.53
CA HIS A 85 4.46 -1.98 -8.17
C HIS A 85 4.99 -3.17 -7.34
N ASP A 86 6.27 -3.12 -6.95
CA ASP A 86 6.93 -4.12 -6.09
C ASP A 86 6.43 -4.13 -4.64
N ALA A 87 5.55 -3.20 -4.30
CA ALA A 87 4.97 -3.12 -2.96
C ALA A 87 4.10 -4.37 -2.69
N PRO A 88 4.28 -5.02 -1.54
CA PRO A 88 3.46 -6.16 -1.16
C PRO A 88 1.97 -5.75 -1.06
N PRO A 89 1.03 -6.69 -1.28
CA PRO A 89 -0.39 -6.41 -1.20
C PRO A 89 -0.76 -5.83 0.17
N ARG A 90 -1.49 -4.71 0.19
CA ARG A 90 -1.97 -4.12 1.44
C ARG A 90 -2.88 -5.12 2.15
N SER A 91 -2.69 -5.27 3.46
CA SER A 91 -3.49 -6.18 4.28
C SER A 91 -3.92 -5.51 5.58
N LEU A 92 -5.08 -5.88 6.10
CA LEU A 92 -5.55 -5.52 7.43
C LEU A 92 -5.97 -6.77 8.20
N ASP A 93 -5.70 -6.78 9.50
CA ASP A 93 -6.18 -7.83 10.38
C ASP A 93 -7.53 -7.38 10.97
N CYS A 94 -8.53 -8.25 10.90
CA CYS A 94 -9.90 -7.96 11.34
C CYS A 94 -10.58 -9.21 11.91
N LYS A 95 -11.70 -8.98 12.59
CA LYS A 95 -12.60 -10.02 13.07
C LYS A 95 -13.99 -9.74 12.52
N PHE A 96 -14.73 -10.78 12.16
CA PHE A 96 -16.09 -10.64 11.68
C PHE A 96 -17.11 -11.09 12.73
N GLN A 97 -18.22 -10.38 12.73
CA GLN A 97 -19.45 -10.77 13.39
C GLN A 97 -20.58 -10.64 12.37
N ASP A 98 -21.50 -11.61 12.36
CA ASP A 98 -22.68 -11.52 11.52
C ASP A 98 -23.68 -10.47 12.07
N ILE A 99 -24.78 -10.27 11.36
CA ILE A 99 -25.83 -9.31 11.77
C ILE A 99 -26.51 -9.67 13.09
N ASN A 100 -26.38 -10.91 13.54
CA ASN A 100 -26.92 -11.42 14.81
C ASN A 100 -25.86 -11.44 15.92
N GLN A 101 -24.70 -10.81 15.70
CA GLN A 101 -23.57 -10.78 16.64
C GLN A 101 -22.91 -12.15 16.90
N LYS A 102 -23.10 -13.13 16.01
CA LYS A 102 -22.37 -14.39 16.01
C LYS A 102 -20.95 -14.15 15.52
N SER A 103 -19.98 -14.58 16.32
CA SER A 103 -18.56 -14.53 15.98
C SER A 103 -18.14 -15.79 15.23
N LEU A 104 -17.22 -15.65 14.27
CA LEU A 104 -16.66 -16.78 13.55
C LEU A 104 -15.56 -17.46 14.37
N VAL A 105 -15.66 -18.78 14.54
CA VAL A 105 -14.63 -19.62 15.15
C VAL A 105 -14.21 -20.71 14.18
N LEU A 106 -12.92 -21.05 14.20
CA LEU A 106 -12.43 -22.21 13.47
C LEU A 106 -12.77 -23.48 14.26
N TYR A 107 -13.69 -24.27 13.72
CA TYR A 107 -14.06 -25.58 14.24
C TYR A 107 -13.24 -26.65 13.48
N ASN A 108 -12.58 -27.54 14.21
CA ASN A 108 -11.61 -28.48 13.63
C ASN A 108 -10.53 -27.76 12.79
N SER A 109 -10.01 -28.40 11.75
CA SER A 109 -8.91 -27.87 10.92
C SER A 109 -9.37 -27.05 9.71
N TYR A 110 -10.58 -27.29 9.18
CA TYR A 110 -11.02 -26.75 7.88
C TYR A 110 -12.49 -26.31 7.84
N GLU A 111 -13.12 -26.05 8.98
CA GLU A 111 -14.52 -25.61 9.05
C GLU A 111 -14.66 -24.34 9.91
N LEU A 112 -15.42 -23.35 9.45
CA LEU A 112 -15.78 -22.18 10.24
C LEU A 112 -17.21 -22.31 10.73
N ARG A 113 -17.45 -21.95 12.00
CA ARG A 113 -18.78 -21.88 12.58
C ARG A 113 -19.05 -20.50 13.15
N ALA A 114 -20.28 -20.04 13.02
CA ALA A 114 -20.75 -18.78 13.61
C ALA A 114 -21.49 -19.08 14.92
N LEU A 115 -20.95 -18.60 16.05
CA LEU A 115 -21.46 -18.86 17.39
C LEU A 115 -21.51 -17.57 18.23
N HIS A 116 -22.42 -17.51 19.20
CA HIS A 116 -22.34 -16.47 20.24
C HIS A 116 -21.22 -16.84 21.22
N LEU A 117 -20.24 -15.96 21.39
CA LEU A 117 -19.13 -16.15 22.32
C LEU A 117 -19.32 -15.30 23.56
N ASN A 118 -19.13 -15.90 24.74
CA ASN A 118 -19.27 -15.26 26.03
C ASN A 118 -18.02 -15.46 26.90
N GLY A 119 -17.66 -14.44 27.69
CA GLY A 119 -16.56 -14.51 28.65
C GLY A 119 -15.23 -14.92 28.03
N THR A 120 -14.62 -15.98 28.55
CA THR A 120 -13.30 -16.47 28.10
C THR A 120 -13.29 -17.06 26.69
N SER A 121 -14.45 -17.45 26.15
CA SER A 121 -14.56 -18.03 24.80
C SER A 121 -14.34 -17.01 23.66
N VAL A 122 -14.37 -15.70 23.95
CA VAL A 122 -14.13 -14.63 22.97
C VAL A 122 -12.73 -14.72 22.34
N ASN A 123 -11.76 -15.29 23.05
CA ASN A 123 -10.41 -15.51 22.54
C ASN A 123 -10.35 -16.56 21.42
N GLN A 124 -11.41 -17.35 21.22
CA GLN A 124 -11.50 -18.35 20.15
C GLN A 124 -11.95 -17.75 18.82
N GLN A 125 -12.35 -16.46 18.79
CA GLN A 125 -12.78 -15.80 17.56
C GLN A 125 -11.63 -15.73 16.56
N ALA A 126 -11.88 -16.24 15.36
CA ALA A 126 -10.91 -16.26 14.27
C ALA A 126 -10.52 -14.83 13.87
N VAL A 127 -9.21 -14.58 13.79
CA VAL A 127 -8.64 -13.36 13.23
C VAL A 127 -8.35 -13.58 11.76
N PHE A 128 -8.95 -12.76 10.91
CA PHE A 128 -8.75 -12.77 9.48
C PHE A 128 -7.73 -11.71 9.09
N ARG A 129 -6.79 -12.09 8.24
CA ARG A 129 -6.03 -11.18 7.41
C ARG A 129 -6.79 -10.99 6.11
N MET A 130 -7.33 -9.78 5.92
CA MET A 130 -7.96 -9.34 4.68
C MET A 130 -6.91 -8.64 3.84
N THR A 131 -6.59 -9.24 2.69
CA THR A 131 -5.63 -8.70 1.73
C THR A 131 -6.38 -8.10 0.54
N PHE A 132 -6.04 -6.87 0.18
CA PHE A 132 -6.58 -6.21 -1.02
C PHE A 132 -5.78 -6.70 -2.23
N VAL A 133 -6.48 -7.28 -3.20
CA VAL A 133 -5.87 -7.95 -4.35
C VAL A 133 -6.24 -7.20 -5.62
N GLN A 134 -5.53 -7.48 -6.71
CA GLN A 134 -5.85 -6.94 -8.03
C GLN A 134 -6.71 -7.95 -8.77
N GLU A 135 -7.80 -7.48 -9.38
CA GLU A 135 -8.63 -8.24 -10.31
C GLU A 135 -8.58 -7.55 -11.69
N ASP A 136 -8.67 -8.34 -12.76
CA ASP A 136 -8.54 -7.84 -14.14
C ASP A 136 -9.80 -7.10 -14.63
N GLU A 137 -10.92 -7.17 -13.91
CA GLU A 137 -12.22 -6.60 -14.30
C GLU A 137 -12.90 -5.81 -13.17
N ASP A 138 -13.59 -4.73 -13.54
CA ASP A 138 -14.45 -3.82 -12.74
C ASP A 138 -13.89 -3.22 -11.44
N ILE A 139 -13.47 -1.94 -11.52
CA ILE A 139 -13.04 -1.09 -10.39
C ILE A 139 -14.16 -0.83 -9.35
N THR A 140 -15.41 -1.18 -9.67
CA THR A 140 -16.58 -0.84 -8.82
C THR A 140 -16.67 -1.67 -7.55
N LYS A 141 -16.04 -2.85 -7.50
CA LYS A 141 -16.03 -3.74 -6.35
C LYS A 141 -14.64 -3.75 -5.72
N ILE A 142 -14.55 -3.98 -4.41
CA ILE A 142 -13.26 -4.06 -3.70
C ILE A 142 -12.85 -5.54 -3.59
N PRO A 143 -11.98 -6.06 -4.47
CA PRO A 143 -11.56 -7.45 -4.42
C PRO A 143 -10.61 -7.69 -3.24
N VAL A 144 -10.91 -8.72 -2.45
CA VAL A 144 -10.13 -9.12 -1.29
C VAL A 144 -9.94 -10.63 -1.22
N ALA A 145 -8.81 -11.06 -0.66
CA ALA A 145 -8.60 -12.42 -0.19
C ALA A 145 -8.67 -12.47 1.33
N LEU A 146 -9.29 -13.51 1.88
CA LEU A 146 -9.51 -13.66 3.32
C LEU A 146 -8.74 -14.89 3.83
N CYS A 147 -7.77 -14.65 4.71
CA CYS A 147 -6.92 -15.68 5.30
C CYS A 147 -7.09 -15.72 6.83
N ILE A 148 -7.17 -16.91 7.42
CA ILE A 148 -7.11 -17.08 8.88
C ILE A 148 -5.64 -16.97 9.30
N LYS A 149 -5.30 -15.87 9.98
CA LYS A 149 -3.93 -15.42 10.22
C LYS A 149 -3.03 -16.48 10.87
N GLU A 150 -3.56 -17.25 11.80
CA GLU A 150 -2.77 -18.22 12.59
C GLU A 150 -2.42 -19.50 11.83
N LYS A 151 -3.17 -19.83 10.76
CA LYS A 151 -3.05 -21.13 10.08
C LYS A 151 -2.76 -21.06 8.59
N ASN A 152 -2.64 -19.86 8.01
CA ASN A 152 -2.50 -19.66 6.56
C ASN A 152 -3.59 -20.40 5.76
N LEU A 153 -4.80 -20.44 6.30
CA LEU A 153 -5.97 -21.03 5.66
C LEU A 153 -6.76 -19.94 4.97
N TYR A 154 -6.91 -20.04 3.66
CA TYR A 154 -7.65 -19.09 2.84
C TYR A 154 -9.07 -19.58 2.61
N LEU A 155 -10.02 -18.64 2.67
CA LEU A 155 -11.36 -18.88 2.17
C LEU A 155 -11.31 -19.04 0.65
N SER A 156 -12.00 -20.05 0.15
CA SER A 156 -12.04 -20.37 -1.26
C SER A 156 -13.43 -20.87 -1.66
N CYS A 157 -13.85 -20.54 -2.87
CA CYS A 157 -15.07 -21.03 -3.46
C CYS A 157 -14.76 -22.02 -4.57
N VAL A 158 -15.26 -23.25 -4.43
CA VAL A 158 -15.09 -24.31 -5.43
C VAL A 158 -16.44 -24.92 -5.82
N MET A 159 -16.49 -25.59 -6.97
CA MET A 159 -17.64 -26.39 -7.34
C MET A 159 -17.51 -27.77 -6.70
N LYS A 160 -18.46 -28.14 -5.85
CA LYS A 160 -18.52 -29.48 -5.23
C LYS A 160 -19.91 -30.06 -5.45
N ASP A 161 -19.97 -31.25 -6.04
CA ASP A 161 -21.23 -31.95 -6.37
C ASP A 161 -22.21 -31.08 -7.18
N GLY A 162 -21.69 -30.27 -8.11
CA GLY A 162 -22.48 -29.36 -8.94
C GLY A 162 -23.00 -28.10 -8.25
N LYS A 163 -22.59 -27.85 -7.00
CA LYS A 163 -22.96 -26.65 -6.24
C LYS A 163 -21.71 -25.84 -5.85
N PRO A 164 -21.72 -24.50 -6.00
CA PRO A 164 -20.70 -23.67 -5.39
C PRO A 164 -20.64 -23.93 -3.88
N THR A 165 -19.45 -24.03 -3.33
CA THR A 165 -19.22 -24.39 -1.94
C THR A 165 -18.03 -23.59 -1.41
N LEU A 166 -18.21 -23.01 -0.22
CA LEU A 166 -17.14 -22.34 0.52
C LEU A 166 -16.32 -23.39 1.28
N GLN A 167 -14.99 -23.31 1.18
CA GLN A 167 -14.07 -24.19 1.91
C GLN A 167 -12.82 -23.44 2.35
N LEU A 168 -12.04 -24.06 3.24
CA LEU A 168 -10.73 -23.58 3.65
C LEU A 168 -9.63 -24.36 2.92
N GLU A 169 -8.70 -23.64 2.28
CA GLU A 169 -7.53 -24.20 1.61
C GLU A 169 -6.25 -23.71 2.31
N MET A 170 -5.33 -24.63 2.58
CA MET A 170 -4.00 -24.28 3.08
C MET A 170 -3.10 -23.87 1.92
N LEU A 171 -2.48 -22.69 2.02
CA LEU A 171 -1.57 -22.18 1.01
C LEU A 171 -0.15 -22.01 1.56
N ASP A 172 0.85 -22.10 0.68
CA ASP A 172 2.24 -21.90 1.05
C ASP A 172 2.49 -20.42 1.44
N PRO A 173 2.87 -20.12 2.70
CA PRO A 173 3.12 -18.75 3.14
C PRO A 173 4.32 -18.08 2.46
N LYS A 174 5.20 -18.84 1.79
CA LYS A 174 6.30 -18.28 1.00
C LYS A 174 5.81 -17.66 -0.31
N VAL A 175 4.67 -18.13 -0.80
CA VAL A 175 4.11 -17.73 -2.10
C VAL A 175 2.94 -16.76 -1.94
N TYR A 176 2.20 -16.88 -0.83
CA TYR A 176 0.98 -16.12 -0.58
C TYR A 176 1.10 -15.15 0.61
N PRO A 177 0.41 -13.99 0.57
CA PRO A 177 -0.54 -13.57 -0.47
C PRO A 177 0.15 -13.03 -1.74
N LYS A 178 -0.44 -13.32 -2.90
CA LYS A 178 -0.05 -12.73 -4.19
C LYS A 178 -0.88 -11.47 -4.46
N LYS A 179 -0.35 -10.55 -5.26
CA LYS A 179 -1.11 -9.38 -5.74
C LYS A 179 -2.30 -9.80 -6.60
N ARG A 180 -2.08 -10.76 -7.52
CA ARG A 180 -3.13 -11.42 -8.30
C ARG A 180 -3.36 -12.81 -7.70
N MET A 181 -4.45 -12.94 -6.97
CA MET A 181 -4.89 -14.22 -6.39
C MET A 181 -5.70 -15.00 -7.43
N GLU A 182 -5.70 -16.33 -7.34
CA GLU A 182 -6.60 -17.14 -8.16
C GLU A 182 -8.06 -16.81 -7.80
N LYS A 183 -8.92 -16.68 -8.81
CA LYS A 183 -10.31 -16.16 -8.69
C LYS A 183 -11.15 -16.86 -7.62
N ARG A 184 -10.89 -18.15 -7.34
CA ARG A 184 -11.53 -18.90 -6.25
C ARG A 184 -11.29 -18.35 -4.84
N PHE A 185 -10.20 -17.62 -4.62
CA PHE A 185 -9.85 -16.99 -3.34
C PHE A 185 -10.31 -15.54 -3.24
N VAL A 186 -10.88 -14.98 -4.31
CA VAL A 186 -11.23 -13.57 -4.41
C VAL A 186 -12.70 -13.40 -4.05
N PHE A 187 -12.94 -12.45 -3.15
CA PHE A 187 -14.26 -12.01 -2.75
C PHE A 187 -14.40 -10.52 -2.98
N ASN A 188 -15.52 -10.12 -3.57
CA ASN A 188 -15.89 -8.73 -3.73
C ASN A 188 -16.49 -8.22 -2.41
N LYS A 189 -15.74 -7.38 -1.70
CA LYS A 189 -16.22 -6.66 -0.52
C LYS A 189 -17.11 -5.51 -0.96
N THR A 190 -18.35 -5.51 -0.49
CA THR A 190 -19.28 -4.38 -0.59
C THR A 190 -19.64 -3.89 0.80
N GLU A 191 -19.68 -2.57 0.99
CA GLU A 191 -20.02 -1.97 2.29
C GLU A 191 -21.36 -1.25 2.19
N ILE A 192 -22.35 -1.72 2.96
CA ILE A 192 -23.73 -1.23 2.92
C ILE A 192 -24.16 -0.87 4.33
N LYS A 193 -24.43 0.42 4.60
CA LYS A 193 -24.98 0.88 5.90
C LYS A 193 -24.23 0.30 7.12
N LYS A 194 -22.88 0.36 7.09
CA LYS A 194 -21.96 -0.18 8.12
C LYS A 194 -21.90 -1.70 8.24
N LYS A 195 -22.51 -2.43 7.31
CA LYS A 195 -22.36 -3.88 7.16
C LYS A 195 -21.47 -4.16 5.97
N VAL A 196 -20.86 -5.34 5.95
CA VAL A 196 -20.05 -5.80 4.84
C VAL A 196 -20.64 -7.09 4.26
N GLU A 197 -20.66 -7.18 2.95
CA GLU A 197 -21.01 -8.37 2.19
C GLU A 197 -19.78 -8.82 1.41
N PHE A 198 -19.63 -10.14 1.28
CA PHE A 198 -18.54 -10.76 0.53
C PHE A 198 -19.15 -11.68 -0.52
N GLU A 199 -19.20 -11.20 -1.74
CA GLU A 199 -19.62 -11.97 -2.91
C GLU A 199 -18.42 -12.73 -3.48
N SER A 200 -18.59 -13.99 -3.87
CA SER A 200 -17.56 -14.76 -4.57
C SER A 200 -17.31 -14.17 -5.96
N SER A 201 -16.05 -13.87 -6.28
CA SER A 201 -15.69 -13.49 -7.65
C SER A 201 -15.83 -14.68 -8.60
N GLN A 202 -15.48 -15.90 -8.15
CA GLN A 202 -15.62 -17.12 -8.95
C GLN A 202 -17.07 -17.47 -9.28
N PHE A 203 -18.01 -17.17 -8.37
CA PHE A 203 -19.43 -17.47 -8.53
C PHE A 203 -20.28 -16.21 -8.23
N PRO A 204 -20.68 -15.45 -9.26
CA PRO A 204 -21.48 -14.25 -9.08
C PRO A 204 -22.80 -14.51 -8.34
N ASN A 205 -23.25 -13.53 -7.56
CA ASN A 205 -24.43 -13.59 -6.67
C ASN A 205 -24.34 -14.66 -5.57
N TRP A 206 -23.15 -15.18 -5.29
CA TRP A 206 -22.92 -16.18 -4.25
C TRP A 206 -22.16 -15.54 -3.08
N TYR A 207 -22.72 -15.56 -1.87
CA TYR A 207 -22.21 -14.78 -0.74
C TYR A 207 -21.76 -15.65 0.42
N ILE A 208 -20.73 -15.21 1.13
CA ILE A 208 -20.40 -15.77 2.46
C ILE A 208 -21.59 -15.54 3.40
N SER A 209 -22.09 -16.62 4.01
CA SER A 209 -23.33 -16.61 4.79
C SER A 209 -23.18 -17.44 6.08
N THR A 210 -24.03 -17.15 7.09
CA THR A 210 -24.05 -17.78 8.42
C THR A 210 -25.46 -17.91 8.97
#